data_AF-A0A965E5I3-F1
#
_entry.id   AF-A0A965E5I3-F1
#
_cell.length_a   1.000
_cell.length_b   1.000
_cell.length_c   1.000
_cell.angle_alpha   90.00
_cell.angle_beta   90.00
_cell.angle_gamma   90.00
#
_symmetry.space_group_name_H-M   'P 1'
#
loop_
_entity.id
_entity.type
_entity.pdbx_description
1 polymer ?
#
loop_
_entity_poly.entity_id
_entity_poly.type
_entity_poly.pdbx_seq_one_letter_code
_entity_poly.pdbx_strand_id
1 'polypeptide(L)'
;FTLGYGIEWVWPGTILPYYGAYFLVASIIATWSARKLMALASISVLAAALIEWWRLEQSFAGNLTTWLSPSTPNTPRNLLIRLFIDYTHPLFPWLAFFIAGILVGRKYQDIVKIRRKLLTAAVVSAGFAYIANAIVNSLVRTDADNGVSSALVSRHLVSTQPFDRSVLYVLASLGVVVTVFLIVTILCEKYHDSLGIRVAQTTGQFTLTIYLAHIFIYNFVVTQAGLVQPTGLDTAMAMSIVVYVAAIIWANWWSPLFGRGPAERLYRRFGG
;
A
#
# COMPACT_ATOMS: atom_id res chain seq x y z
N PHE A 1 -15.84 3.01 7.08
CA PHE A 1 -16.14 1.81 6.30
C PHE A 1 -17.26 2.07 5.28
N THR A 2 -18.49 2.36 5.72
CA THR A 2 -19.65 2.63 4.83
C THR A 2 -19.42 3.76 3.83
N LEU A 3 -18.91 4.92 4.28
CA LEU A 3 -18.57 6.03 3.38
C LEU A 3 -17.52 5.64 2.32
N GLY A 4 -16.56 4.78 2.69
CA GLY A 4 -15.57 4.28 1.74
C GLY A 4 -16.18 3.42 0.64
N TYR A 5 -17.18 2.59 0.97
CA TYR A 5 -17.92 1.83 -0.03
C TYR A 5 -18.79 2.73 -0.92
N GLY A 6 -19.31 3.84 -0.40
CA GLY A 6 -19.99 4.84 -1.22
C GLY A 6 -19.07 5.46 -2.27
N ILE A 7 -17.80 5.71 -1.93
CA ILE A 7 -16.79 6.20 -2.89
C ILE A 7 -16.43 5.13 -3.93
N GLU A 8 -16.54 3.84 -3.61
CA GLU A 8 -16.25 2.76 -4.57
C GLU A 8 -17.12 2.82 -5.84
N TRP A 9 -18.34 3.37 -5.75
CA TRP A 9 -19.21 3.57 -6.90
C TRP A 9 -18.68 4.62 -7.89
N VAL A 10 -17.92 5.59 -7.40
CA VAL A 10 -17.26 6.62 -8.23
C VAL A 10 -15.86 6.18 -8.64
N TRP A 11 -15.18 5.44 -7.77
CA TRP A 11 -13.81 5.00 -7.94
C TRP A 11 -13.62 3.54 -7.53
N PRO A 12 -13.86 2.59 -8.46
CA PRO A 12 -13.61 1.18 -8.22
C PRO A 12 -12.16 0.96 -7.78
N GLY A 13 -11.97 0.25 -6.67
CA GLY A 13 -10.64 0.02 -6.10
C GLY A 13 -10.14 1.08 -5.13
N THR A 14 -11.03 1.96 -4.63
CA THR A 14 -10.69 2.87 -3.54
C THR A 14 -10.20 2.12 -2.29
N ILE A 15 -9.20 2.68 -1.61
CA ILE A 15 -8.60 2.10 -0.40
C ILE A 15 -9.44 2.39 0.87
N LEU A 16 -10.44 3.27 0.81
CA LEU A 16 -11.18 3.74 1.99
C LEU A 16 -11.91 2.63 2.79
N PRO A 17 -12.57 1.64 2.16
CA PRO A 17 -13.12 0.49 2.89
C PRO A 17 -12.06 -0.23 3.72
N TYR A 18 -10.86 -0.40 3.15
CA TYR A 18 -9.74 -1.08 3.77
C TYR A 18 -9.20 -0.31 4.98
N TYR A 19 -9.06 1.01 4.89
CA TYR A 19 -8.72 1.82 6.07
C TYR A 19 -9.72 1.62 7.21
N GLY A 20 -11.02 1.55 6.90
CA GLY A 20 -12.04 1.21 7.89
C GLY A 20 -11.80 -0.15 8.56
N ALA A 21 -11.46 -1.17 7.78
CA ALA A 21 -11.12 -2.49 8.31
C ALA A 21 -9.82 -2.46 9.14
N TYR A 22 -8.78 -1.77 8.68
CA TYR A 22 -7.53 -1.60 9.42
C TYR A 22 -7.74 -0.91 10.76
N PHE A 23 -8.57 0.14 10.84
CA PHE A 23 -8.87 0.80 12.12
C PHE A 23 -9.64 -0.10 13.08
N LEU A 24 -10.57 -0.92 12.58
CA LEU A 24 -11.25 -1.92 13.41
C LEU A 24 -10.24 -2.94 13.95
N VAL A 25 -9.38 -3.49 13.09
CA VAL A 25 -8.30 -4.40 13.51
C VAL A 25 -7.36 -3.71 14.51
N ALA A 26 -7.01 -2.45 14.27
CA ALA A 26 -6.15 -1.66 15.15
C ALA A 26 -6.73 -1.54 16.55
N SER A 27 -8.04 -1.29 16.70
CA SER A 27 -8.67 -1.19 18.03
C SER A 27 -8.49 -2.46 18.88
N ILE A 28 -8.31 -3.62 18.25
CA ILE A 28 -8.10 -4.90 18.92
C ILE A 28 -6.61 -5.12 19.22
N ILE A 29 -5.73 -4.83 18.25
CA ILE A 29 -4.30 -5.19 18.33
C ILE A 29 -3.42 -4.06 18.87
N ALA A 30 -3.93 -2.83 19.02
CA ALA A 30 -3.15 -1.65 19.39
C ALA A 30 -2.49 -1.75 20.77
N THR A 31 -3.00 -2.61 21.67
CA THR A 31 -2.42 -2.86 23.01
C THR A 31 -1.60 -4.14 23.08
N TRP A 32 -1.55 -4.94 22.01
CA TRP A 32 -0.83 -6.21 22.01
C TRP A 32 0.68 -6.00 22.14
N SER A 33 1.37 -6.98 22.73
CA SER A 33 2.84 -6.97 22.83
C SER A 33 3.50 -7.09 21.45
N ALA A 34 4.73 -6.60 21.31
CA ALA A 34 5.47 -6.66 20.04
C ALA A 34 5.58 -8.09 19.49
N ARG A 35 5.74 -9.10 20.37
CA ARG A 35 5.77 -10.52 19.99
C ARG A 35 4.47 -10.98 19.34
N LYS A 36 3.32 -10.62 19.92
CA LYS A 36 1.99 -10.95 19.35
C LYS A 36 1.77 -10.26 18.01
N LEU A 37 2.20 -9.00 17.90
CA LEU A 37 2.14 -8.25 16.64
C LEU A 37 3.01 -8.87 15.54
N MET A 38 4.26 -9.22 15.85
CA MET A 38 5.13 -9.91 14.89
C MET A 38 4.56 -11.27 14.47
N ALA A 39 4.01 -12.05 15.42
CA ALA A 39 3.35 -13.31 15.10
C ALA A 39 2.16 -13.11 14.15
N LEU A 40 1.30 -12.12 14.41
CA LEU A 40 0.16 -11.80 13.54
C LEU A 40 0.61 -11.32 12.16
N ALA A 41 1.66 -10.51 12.07
CA ALA A 41 2.24 -10.09 10.79
C ALA A 41 2.78 -11.30 10.01
N SER A 42 3.53 -12.20 10.66
CA SER A 42 4.03 -13.41 10.01
C SER A 42 2.90 -14.32 9.54
N ILE A 43 1.87 -14.52 10.36
CA ILE A 43 0.68 -15.31 9.98
C ILE A 43 -0.02 -14.69 8.77
N SER A 44 -0.20 -13.37 8.76
CA SER A 44 -0.79 -12.63 7.63
C SER A 44 -0.03 -12.88 6.32
N VAL A 45 1.30 -12.76 6.36
CA VAL A 45 2.16 -12.96 5.18
C VAL A 45 2.14 -14.41 4.71
N LEU A 46 2.27 -15.36 5.65
CA LEU A 46 2.24 -16.79 5.32
C LEU A 46 0.88 -17.22 4.79
N ALA A 47 -0.22 -16.73 5.37
CA ALA A 47 -1.57 -17.03 4.89
C ALA A 47 -1.77 -16.56 3.45
N ALA A 48 -1.34 -15.32 3.13
CA ALA A 48 -1.43 -14.81 1.77
C ALA A 48 -0.59 -15.64 0.78
N ALA A 49 0.66 -15.93 1.14
CA ALA A 49 1.55 -16.71 0.29
C ALA A 49 1.04 -18.15 0.06
N LEU A 50 0.49 -18.79 1.09
CA LEU A 50 -0.09 -20.14 1.00
C LEU A 50 -1.37 -20.17 0.16
N ILE A 51 -2.24 -19.17 0.31
CA ILE A 51 -3.45 -19.06 -0.52
C ILE A 51 -3.04 -18.88 -1.99
N GLU A 52 -2.09 -18.00 -2.26
CA GLU A 52 -1.66 -17.72 -3.62
C GLU A 52 -0.95 -18.92 -4.27
N TRP A 53 -0.08 -19.59 -3.51
CA TRP A 53 0.48 -20.89 -3.91
C TRP A 53 -0.61 -21.89 -4.27
N TRP A 54 -1.61 -22.06 -3.40
CA TRP A 54 -2.72 -22.99 -3.65
C TRP A 54 -3.50 -22.62 -4.91
N ARG A 55 -3.75 -21.33 -5.16
CA ARG A 55 -4.42 -20.88 -6.39
C ARG A 55 -3.63 -21.25 -7.63
N LEU A 56 -2.32 -21.11 -7.58
CA LEU A 56 -1.45 -21.42 -8.69
C LEU A 56 -1.44 -22.93 -8.98
N GLU A 57 -1.37 -23.78 -7.95
CA GLU A 57 -1.52 -25.23 -8.07
C GLU A 57 -2.88 -25.62 -8.69
N GLN A 58 -3.97 -24.99 -8.24
CA GLN A 58 -5.29 -25.21 -8.85
C GLN A 58 -5.32 -24.82 -10.33
N SER A 59 -4.64 -23.72 -10.69
CA SER A 59 -4.52 -23.29 -12.09
C SER A 59 -3.79 -24.33 -12.94
N PHE A 60 -2.73 -24.97 -12.43
CA PHE A 60 -2.04 -26.06 -13.13
C PHE A 60 -2.89 -27.32 -13.26
N ALA A 61 -3.76 -27.58 -12.29
CA ALA A 61 -4.75 -28.66 -12.35
C ALA A 61 -5.96 -28.34 -13.25
N GLY A 62 -6.00 -27.16 -13.89
CA GLY A 62 -7.11 -26.73 -14.75
C GLY A 62 -8.35 -26.25 -13.98
N ASN A 63 -8.26 -26.09 -12.66
CA ASN A 63 -9.36 -25.66 -11.81
C ASN A 63 -9.45 -24.12 -11.74
N LEU A 64 -10.65 -23.58 -11.91
CA LEU A 64 -10.90 -22.14 -11.84
C LEU A 64 -11.01 -21.67 -10.38
N THR A 65 -10.18 -20.69 -9.99
CA THR A 65 -10.20 -20.05 -8.67
C THR A 65 -10.76 -18.62 -8.68
N THR A 66 -11.47 -18.25 -9.75
CA THR A 66 -12.05 -16.89 -9.93
C THR A 66 -13.07 -16.52 -8.87
N TRP A 67 -13.71 -17.51 -8.23
CA TRP A 67 -14.61 -17.29 -7.09
C TRP A 67 -13.91 -16.63 -5.88
N LEU A 68 -12.58 -16.72 -5.81
CA LEU A 68 -11.75 -16.07 -4.79
C LEU A 68 -11.41 -14.62 -5.15
N SER A 69 -11.83 -14.12 -6.32
CA SER A 69 -11.60 -12.75 -6.81
C SER A 69 -12.91 -12.04 -7.17
N PRO A 70 -13.89 -11.93 -6.26
CA PRO A 70 -15.19 -11.37 -6.60
C PRO A 70 -15.10 -9.86 -6.91
N SER A 71 -15.69 -9.46 -8.04
CA SER A 71 -15.69 -8.07 -8.50
C SER A 71 -16.54 -7.14 -7.62
N THR A 72 -17.60 -7.66 -6.99
CA THR A 72 -18.53 -6.88 -6.16
C THR A 72 -18.72 -7.48 -4.76
N PRO A 73 -18.96 -6.66 -3.73
CA PRO A 73 -19.18 -7.09 -2.35
C PRO A 73 -20.66 -7.45 -2.08
N ASN A 74 -21.33 -8.11 -3.02
CA ASN A 74 -22.79 -8.34 -3.00
C ASN A 74 -23.27 -9.39 -1.98
N THR A 75 -22.36 -10.20 -1.43
CA THR A 75 -22.67 -11.18 -0.38
C THR A 75 -21.68 -11.03 0.78
N PRO A 76 -22.04 -11.44 2.01
CA PRO A 76 -21.09 -11.45 3.14
C PRO A 76 -19.80 -12.23 2.83
N ARG A 77 -19.92 -13.36 2.11
CA ARG A 77 -18.77 -14.13 1.62
C ARG A 77 -17.86 -13.29 0.71
N ASN A 78 -18.42 -12.66 -0.32
CA ASN A 78 -17.63 -11.89 -1.28
C ASN A 78 -17.01 -10.65 -0.62
N LEU A 79 -17.72 -10.01 0.31
CA LEU A 79 -17.18 -8.93 1.13
C LEU A 79 -15.95 -9.39 1.92
N LEU A 80 -16.04 -10.53 2.62
CA LEU A 80 -14.92 -11.07 3.41
C LEU A 80 -13.74 -11.46 2.51
N ILE A 81 -13.99 -12.10 1.37
CA ILE A 81 -12.93 -12.43 0.41
C ILE A 81 -12.21 -11.16 -0.07
N ARG A 82 -12.95 -10.10 -0.46
CA ARG A 82 -12.35 -8.82 -0.90
C ARG A 82 -11.55 -8.13 0.18
N LEU A 83 -12.00 -8.24 1.43
CA LEU A 83 -11.35 -7.59 2.57
C LEU A 83 -10.11 -8.32 3.04
N PHE A 84 -10.12 -9.66 3.07
CA PHE A 84 -9.04 -10.44 3.68
C PHE A 84 -8.09 -11.06 2.66
N ILE A 85 -8.59 -11.47 1.49
CA ILE A 85 -7.87 -12.34 0.57
C ILE A 85 -7.51 -11.60 -0.71
N ASP A 86 -8.49 -11.12 -1.48
CA ASP A 86 -8.24 -10.68 -2.85
C ASP A 86 -9.11 -9.52 -3.34
N TYR A 87 -8.45 -8.40 -3.64
CA TYR A 87 -8.91 -7.25 -4.43
C TYR A 87 -7.72 -6.25 -4.46
N THR A 88 -7.94 -4.95 -4.27
CA THR A 88 -6.88 -3.94 -4.33
C THR A 88 -5.95 -3.89 -3.11
N HIS A 89 -6.46 -4.04 -1.88
CA HIS A 89 -5.68 -3.81 -0.65
C HIS A 89 -6.05 -4.78 0.50
N PRO A 90 -6.15 -6.10 0.23
CA PRO A 90 -6.64 -7.06 1.20
C PRO A 90 -5.79 -7.12 2.47
N LEU A 91 -6.41 -7.49 3.59
CA LEU A 91 -5.79 -7.56 4.91
C LEU A 91 -4.57 -8.48 4.89
N PHE A 92 -4.61 -9.58 4.14
CA PHE A 92 -3.44 -10.44 3.94
C PHE A 92 -2.83 -10.18 2.55
N PRO A 93 -1.53 -9.86 2.44
CA PRO A 93 -0.53 -9.69 3.50
C PRO A 93 -0.45 -8.29 4.14
N TRP A 94 -1.19 -7.28 3.66
CA TRP A 94 -0.95 -5.86 3.98
C TRP A 94 -1.02 -5.48 5.47
N LEU A 95 -1.67 -6.30 6.31
CA LEU A 95 -1.66 -6.16 7.76
C LEU A 95 -0.24 -6.15 8.33
N ALA A 96 0.72 -6.81 7.67
CA ALA A 96 2.13 -6.75 8.05
C ALA A 96 2.70 -5.32 7.95
N PHE A 97 2.37 -4.57 6.89
CA PHE A 97 2.78 -3.16 6.75
C PHE A 97 2.13 -2.28 7.81
N PHE A 98 0.85 -2.52 8.09
CA PHE A 98 0.12 -1.80 9.12
C PHE A 98 0.73 -2.04 10.52
N ILE A 99 1.05 -3.29 10.84
CA ILE A 99 1.73 -3.68 12.08
C ILE A 99 3.15 -3.09 12.15
N ALA A 100 3.90 -3.09 11.04
CA ALA A 100 5.21 -2.45 11.00
C ALA A 100 5.13 -0.96 11.38
N GLY A 101 4.10 -0.25 10.91
CA GLY A 101 3.82 1.13 11.32
C GLY A 101 3.58 1.28 12.83
N ILE A 102 2.78 0.39 13.44
CA ILE A 102 2.57 0.39 14.90
C ILE A 102 3.88 0.16 15.66
N LEU A 103 4.69 -0.81 15.23
CA LEU A 103 5.96 -1.14 15.87
C LEU A 103 6.97 0.01 15.77
N VAL A 104 7.07 0.64 14.60
CA VAL A 104 7.92 1.83 14.37
C VAL A 104 7.47 2.97 15.27
N GLY A 105 6.17 3.27 15.33
CA GLY A 105 5.62 4.34 16.16
C GLY A 105 5.93 4.16 17.65
N ARG A 106 5.83 2.93 18.17
CA ARG A 106 6.13 2.61 19.58
C ARG A 106 7.60 2.78 19.95
N LYS A 107 8.51 2.60 18.99
CA LYS A 107 9.96 2.56 19.21
C LYS A 107 10.71 3.66 18.47
N TYR A 108 10.02 4.74 18.11
CA TYR A 108 10.58 5.83 17.32
C TYR A 108 11.90 6.37 17.90
N GLN A 109 11.95 6.65 19.20
CA GLN A 109 13.15 7.17 19.88
C GLN A 109 14.34 6.19 19.83
N ASP A 110 14.07 4.89 19.93
CA ASP A 110 15.09 3.85 19.82
C ASP A 110 15.57 3.71 18.37
N ILE A 111 14.66 3.79 17.40
CA ILE A 111 14.94 3.73 15.96
C ILE A 111 15.87 4.87 15.53
N VAL A 112 15.63 6.10 15.99
CA VAL A 112 16.48 7.26 15.67
C VAL A 112 17.93 7.02 16.11
N LYS A 113 18.15 6.37 17.26
CA LYS A 113 19.50 6.02 17.75
C LYS A 113 20.20 4.98 16.87
N ILE A 114 19.47 4.00 16.35
CA ILE A 114 20.03 2.90 15.52
C ILE A 114 19.86 3.10 14.01
N ARG A 115 19.40 4.30 13.57
CA ARG A 115 18.95 4.57 12.20
C ARG A 115 19.91 4.16 11.09
N ARG A 116 21.23 4.31 11.28
CA ARG A 116 22.23 3.92 10.27
C ARG A 116 22.26 2.40 10.07
N LYS A 117 22.27 1.64 11.17
CA LYS A 117 22.24 0.16 11.11
C LYS A 117 20.92 -0.32 10.51
N LEU A 118 19.80 0.28 10.92
CA LEU A 118 18.48 -0.06 10.41
C LEU A 118 18.35 0.29 8.91
N LEU A 119 18.90 1.41 8.46
CA LEU A 119 18.94 1.80 7.05
C LEU A 119 19.71 0.78 6.22
N THR A 120 20.92 0.39 6.66
CA THR A 120 21.69 -0.65 5.97
C THR A 120 20.92 -1.97 5.92
N ALA A 121 20.32 -2.40 7.04
CA ALA A 121 19.53 -3.63 7.08
C ALA A 121 18.32 -3.56 6.13
N ALA A 122 17.62 -2.42 6.07
CA ALA A 122 16.47 -2.22 5.20
C ALA A 122 16.85 -2.22 3.71
N VAL A 123 17.94 -1.54 3.34
CA VAL A 123 18.49 -1.53 1.97
C VAL A 123 18.97 -2.92 1.57
N VAL A 124 19.72 -3.62 2.43
CA VAL A 124 20.18 -4.99 2.16
C VAL A 124 19.00 -5.94 2.01
N SER A 125 17.97 -5.82 2.86
CA SER A 125 16.75 -6.62 2.77
C SER A 125 15.99 -6.40 1.46
N ALA A 126 15.81 -5.14 1.05
CA ALA A 126 15.18 -4.82 -0.23
C ALA A 126 16.03 -5.30 -1.42
N GLY A 127 17.34 -5.03 -1.39
CA GLY A 127 18.29 -5.46 -2.42
C GLY A 127 18.31 -6.98 -2.58
N PHE A 128 18.37 -7.73 -1.47
CA PHE A 128 18.28 -9.18 -1.47
C PHE A 128 16.99 -9.66 -2.14
N ALA A 129 15.84 -9.07 -1.80
CA ALA A 129 14.57 -9.45 -2.38
C ALA A 129 14.50 -9.22 -3.91
N TYR A 130 14.96 -8.06 -4.39
CA TYR A 130 14.99 -7.77 -5.82
C TYR A 130 16.02 -8.63 -6.57
N ILE A 131 17.20 -8.86 -6.00
CA ILE A 131 18.24 -9.70 -6.60
C ILE A 131 17.77 -11.15 -6.68
N ALA A 132 17.18 -11.69 -5.61
CA ALA A 132 16.62 -13.04 -5.60
C ALA A 132 15.53 -13.21 -6.69
N ASN A 133 14.62 -12.24 -6.82
CA ASN A 133 13.63 -12.22 -7.90
C ASN A 133 14.28 -12.18 -9.29
N ALA A 134 15.31 -11.34 -9.48
CA ALA A 134 16.02 -11.24 -10.75
C ALA A 134 16.75 -12.55 -11.12
N ILE A 135 17.44 -13.17 -10.16
CA ILE A 135 18.13 -14.45 -10.36
C ILE A 135 17.13 -15.54 -10.75
N VAL A 136 16.05 -15.72 -9.98
CA VAL A 136 15.06 -16.76 -10.27
C VAL A 136 14.40 -16.53 -11.63
N ASN A 137 14.03 -15.30 -11.97
CA ASN A 137 13.49 -15.00 -13.31
C ASN A 137 14.50 -15.31 -14.43
N SER A 138 15.80 -15.07 -14.22
CA SER A 138 16.82 -15.37 -15.23
C SER A 138 17.03 -16.88 -15.43
N LEU A 139 16.99 -17.66 -14.35
CA LEU A 139 17.12 -19.12 -14.38
C LEU A 139 15.89 -19.75 -15.05
N VAL A 140 14.69 -19.36 -14.61
CA VAL A 140 13.41 -19.88 -15.14
C VAL A 140 13.21 -19.53 -16.62
N ARG A 141 13.72 -18.39 -17.11
CA ARG A 141 13.66 -18.05 -18.55
C ARG A 141 14.41 -19.06 -19.43
N THR A 142 15.39 -19.76 -18.86
CA THR A 142 16.18 -20.79 -19.56
C THR A 142 15.44 -22.13 -19.58
N ASP A 143 14.60 -22.41 -18.58
CA ASP A 143 13.82 -23.66 -18.45
C ASP A 143 12.41 -23.59 -19.04
N ALA A 144 11.93 -22.40 -19.42
CA ALA A 144 10.59 -22.19 -19.99
C ALA A 144 10.37 -22.93 -21.33
N ASP A 145 11.45 -23.30 -22.03
CA ASP A 145 11.40 -24.14 -23.23
C ASP A 145 11.00 -25.60 -22.92
N ASN A 146 11.00 -26.03 -21.66
CA ASN A 146 10.73 -27.41 -21.23
C ASN A 146 9.37 -27.63 -20.55
N GLY A 147 8.51 -26.61 -20.44
CA GLY A 147 7.13 -26.76 -19.96
C GLY A 147 6.96 -27.20 -18.49
N VAL A 148 7.96 -27.00 -17.63
CA VAL A 148 7.95 -27.50 -16.25
C VAL A 148 7.14 -26.59 -15.32
N SER A 149 6.02 -27.12 -14.77
CA SER A 149 5.14 -26.40 -13.83
C SER A 149 5.86 -25.88 -12.58
N SER A 150 6.86 -26.62 -12.05
CA SER A 150 7.60 -26.23 -10.84
C SER A 150 8.45 -24.96 -11.00
N ALA A 151 8.86 -24.61 -12.22
CA ALA A 151 9.63 -23.40 -12.49
C ALA A 151 8.75 -22.14 -12.41
N LEU A 152 7.50 -22.23 -12.89
CA LEU A 152 6.51 -21.14 -12.80
C LEU A 152 6.05 -20.90 -11.36
N VAL A 153 5.88 -21.99 -10.60
CA VAL A 153 5.63 -21.95 -9.17
C VAL A 153 6.73 -21.20 -8.40
N SER A 154 7.98 -21.53 -8.69
CA SER A 154 9.15 -20.88 -8.08
C SER A 154 9.22 -19.39 -8.43
N ARG A 155 8.84 -19.02 -9.66
CA ARG A 155 8.78 -17.62 -10.11
C ARG A 155 7.76 -16.80 -9.32
N HIS A 156 6.58 -17.36 -9.07
CA HIS A 156 5.51 -16.67 -8.33
C HIS A 156 5.86 -16.46 -6.85
N LEU A 157 6.46 -17.47 -6.22
CA LEU A 157 6.90 -17.39 -4.82
C LEU A 157 7.99 -16.34 -4.55
N VAL A 158 8.82 -16.07 -5.55
CA VAL A 158 9.94 -15.13 -5.45
C VAL A 158 9.58 -13.78 -6.10
N SER A 159 8.34 -13.62 -6.57
CA SER A 159 7.90 -12.37 -7.20
C SER A 159 7.94 -11.20 -6.22
N THR A 160 8.42 -10.05 -6.66
CA THR A 160 8.32 -8.80 -5.90
C THR A 160 7.12 -7.94 -6.32
N GLN A 161 6.16 -8.50 -7.07
CA GLN A 161 4.96 -7.77 -7.47
C GLN A 161 3.90 -7.78 -6.35
N PRO A 162 3.15 -6.68 -6.15
CA PRO A 162 2.13 -6.59 -5.10
C PRO A 162 1.03 -7.64 -5.20
N PHE A 163 0.54 -7.90 -6.41
CA PHE A 163 -0.60 -8.80 -6.63
C PHE A 163 -0.25 -10.28 -6.44
N ASP A 164 1.03 -10.63 -6.53
CA ASP A 164 1.52 -12.00 -6.33
C ASP A 164 1.66 -12.34 -4.83
N ARG A 165 1.50 -11.34 -3.94
CA ARG A 165 1.39 -11.51 -2.47
C ARG A 165 2.47 -12.38 -1.83
N SER A 166 3.62 -12.48 -2.47
CA SER A 166 4.68 -13.35 -2.02
C SER A 166 5.32 -12.82 -0.73
N VAL A 167 6.02 -13.70 -0.01
CA VAL A 167 6.84 -13.30 1.14
C VAL A 167 7.91 -12.29 0.72
N LEU A 168 8.46 -12.45 -0.49
CA LEU A 168 9.53 -11.60 -1.00
C LEU A 168 9.04 -10.20 -1.38
N TYR A 169 7.81 -10.09 -1.89
CA TYR A 169 7.14 -8.81 -2.09
C TYR A 169 7.01 -8.03 -0.78
N VAL A 170 6.56 -8.67 0.30
CA VAL A 170 6.42 -8.03 1.61
C VAL A 170 7.78 -7.61 2.16
N LEU A 171 8.80 -8.46 2.03
CA LEU A 171 10.16 -8.16 2.46
C LEU A 171 10.76 -6.97 1.69
N ALA A 172 10.63 -6.96 0.36
CA ALA A 172 11.08 -5.87 -0.48
C ALA A 172 10.40 -4.55 -0.11
N SER A 173 9.07 -4.59 0.00
CA SER A 173 8.25 -3.42 0.30
C SER A 173 8.54 -2.86 1.70
N LEU A 174 8.69 -3.72 2.72
CA LEU A 174 9.11 -3.28 4.06
C LEU A 174 10.50 -2.64 4.04
N GLY A 175 11.46 -3.25 3.33
CA GLY A 175 12.80 -2.71 3.19
C GLY A 175 12.80 -1.32 2.53
N VAL A 176 12.04 -1.15 1.44
CA VAL A 176 11.89 0.15 0.76
C VAL A 176 11.21 1.17 1.65
N VAL A 177 10.09 0.83 2.28
CA VAL A 177 9.34 1.76 3.13
C VAL A 177 10.15 2.20 4.34
N VAL A 178 10.86 1.29 5.02
CA VAL A 178 11.73 1.64 6.15
C VAL A 178 12.90 2.51 5.68
N THR A 179 13.49 2.22 4.52
CA THR A 179 14.55 3.05 3.92
C THR A 179 14.06 4.47 3.66
N VAL A 180 12.93 4.62 2.97
CA VAL A 180 12.33 5.93 2.67
C VAL A 180 11.96 6.67 3.95
N PHE A 181 11.34 5.99 4.91
CA PHE A 181 11.00 6.56 6.21
C PHE A 181 12.23 7.12 6.94
N LEU A 182 13.33 6.37 6.98
CA LEU A 182 14.56 6.81 7.64
C LEU A 182 15.22 7.98 6.89
N ILE A 183 15.23 7.97 5.56
CA ILE A 183 15.75 9.07 4.75
C ILE A 183 14.92 10.34 4.98
N VAL A 184 13.59 10.25 4.91
CA VAL A 184 12.69 11.37 5.17
C VAL A 184 12.87 11.90 6.58
N THR A 185 13.01 11.02 7.57
CA THR A 185 13.27 11.44 8.97
C THR A 185 14.57 12.24 9.08
N ILE A 186 15.66 11.75 8.45
CA ILE A 186 16.96 12.45 8.43
C ILE A 186 16.83 13.81 7.73
N LEU A 187 16.10 13.90 6.62
CA LEU A 187 15.90 15.15 5.89
C LEU A 187 15.06 16.16 6.70
N CYS A 188 13.99 15.70 7.35
CA CYS A 188 13.16 16.53 8.21
C CYS A 188 13.94 17.08 9.41
N GLU A 189 14.80 16.28 10.05
CA GLU A 189 15.65 16.75 11.15
C GLU A 189 16.70 17.76 10.66
N LYS A 190 17.35 17.49 9.53
CA LYS A 190 18.43 18.34 9.01
C LYS A 190 17.92 19.69 8.49
N TYR A 191 16.74 19.71 7.86
CA TYR A 191 16.21 20.88 7.16
C TYR A 191 14.86 21.34 7.74
N HIS A 192 14.67 21.20 9.06
CA HIS A 192 13.39 21.48 9.73
C HIS A 192 12.86 22.91 9.49
N ASP A 193 13.75 23.91 9.37
CA ASP A 193 13.38 25.30 9.10
C ASP A 193 13.14 25.62 7.61
N SER A 194 13.45 24.68 6.72
CA SER A 194 13.33 24.94 5.28
C SER A 194 11.86 25.05 4.84
N LEU A 195 11.61 25.95 3.90
CA LEU A 195 10.28 26.12 3.29
C LEU A 195 9.76 24.79 2.73
N GLY A 196 10.62 24.00 2.09
CA GLY A 196 10.25 22.72 1.50
C GLY A 196 9.69 21.72 2.51
N ILE A 197 10.36 21.54 3.66
CA ILE A 197 9.89 20.64 4.73
C ILE A 197 8.58 21.16 5.33
N ARG A 198 8.45 22.47 5.57
CA ARG A 198 7.21 23.06 6.09
C ARG A 198 6.02 22.87 5.12
N VAL A 199 6.25 23.08 3.83
CA VAL A 199 5.25 22.88 2.76
C VAL A 199 4.84 21.42 2.67
N ALA A 200 5.80 20.49 2.72
CA ALA A 200 5.53 19.05 2.71
C ALA A 200 4.75 18.61 3.96
N GLN A 201 5.14 19.08 5.15
CA GLN A 201 4.46 18.80 6.40
C GLN A 201 3.00 19.28 6.37
N THR A 202 2.77 20.50 5.88
CA THR A 202 1.43 21.06 5.75
C THR A 202 0.58 20.23 4.79
N THR A 203 1.12 19.90 3.61
CA THR A 203 0.44 19.07 2.61
C THR A 203 0.12 17.67 3.16
N GLY A 204 1.03 17.08 3.93
CA GLY A 204 0.85 15.76 4.55
C GLY A 204 -0.32 15.69 5.55
N GLN A 205 -0.77 16.82 6.09
CA GLN A 205 -1.96 16.90 6.96
C GLN A 205 -3.29 16.90 6.18
N PHE A 206 -3.23 16.93 4.84
CA PHE A 206 -4.37 16.99 3.92
C PHE A 206 -4.50 15.70 3.09
N THR A 207 -3.92 14.59 3.55
CA THR A 207 -3.86 13.32 2.81
C THR A 207 -5.23 12.79 2.39
N LEU A 208 -6.25 12.84 3.25
CA LEU A 208 -7.61 12.39 2.92
C LEU A 208 -8.29 13.36 1.95
N THR A 209 -8.12 14.67 2.15
CA THR A 209 -8.67 15.67 1.21
C THR A 209 -8.06 15.51 -0.17
N ILE A 210 -6.73 15.41 -0.27
CA ILE A 210 -6.02 15.23 -1.55
C ILE A 210 -6.39 13.88 -2.18
N TYR A 211 -6.54 12.84 -1.36
CA TYR A 211 -7.04 11.54 -1.82
C TYR A 211 -8.45 11.65 -2.43
N LEU A 212 -9.38 12.35 -1.80
CA LEU A 212 -10.70 12.53 -2.41
C LEU A 212 -10.65 13.44 -3.64
N ALA A 213 -9.87 14.51 -3.58
CA ALA A 213 -9.73 15.47 -4.67
C ALA A 213 -9.19 14.81 -5.95
N HIS A 214 -8.13 13.99 -5.87
CA HIS A 214 -7.59 13.35 -7.08
C HIS A 214 -8.59 12.39 -7.74
N ILE A 215 -9.43 11.70 -6.96
CA ILE A 215 -10.49 10.83 -7.48
C ILE A 215 -11.47 11.65 -8.33
N PHE A 216 -12.01 12.74 -7.76
CA PHE A 216 -13.00 13.56 -8.44
C PHE A 216 -12.40 14.31 -9.63
N ILE A 217 -11.19 14.85 -9.48
CA ILE A 217 -10.47 15.53 -10.56
C ILE A 217 -10.22 14.56 -11.71
N TYR A 218 -9.73 13.34 -11.44
CA TYR A 218 -9.51 12.35 -12.48
C TYR A 218 -10.81 11.98 -13.19
N ASN A 219 -11.85 11.61 -12.44
CA ASN A 219 -13.13 11.22 -13.01
C ASN A 219 -13.71 12.34 -13.89
N PHE A 220 -13.62 13.59 -13.45
CA PHE A 220 -14.08 14.73 -14.23
C PHE A 220 -13.22 14.97 -15.47
N VAL A 221 -11.90 15.16 -15.31
CA VAL A 221 -10.99 15.59 -16.39
C VAL A 221 -10.83 14.51 -17.45
N VAL A 222 -10.69 13.25 -17.04
CA VAL A 222 -10.40 12.13 -17.95
C VAL A 222 -11.67 11.48 -18.44
N THR A 223 -12.61 11.15 -17.55
CA THR A 223 -13.78 10.33 -17.90
C THR A 223 -14.95 11.17 -18.42
N GLN A 224 -15.29 12.28 -17.76
CA GLN A 224 -16.47 13.07 -18.12
C GLN A 224 -16.19 14.12 -19.20
N ALA A 225 -15.16 14.94 -18.98
CA ALA A 225 -14.83 16.06 -19.86
C ALA A 225 -13.95 15.65 -21.05
N GLY A 226 -13.29 14.48 -20.97
CA GLY A 226 -12.42 13.96 -22.04
C GLY A 226 -11.24 14.87 -22.39
N LEU A 227 -10.84 15.76 -21.47
CA LEU A 227 -9.79 16.76 -21.68
C LEU A 227 -8.40 16.13 -21.76
N VAL A 228 -8.22 14.99 -21.09
CA VAL A 228 -6.98 14.22 -21.08
C VAL A 228 -7.31 12.77 -21.42
N GLN A 229 -6.71 12.26 -22.49
CA GLN A 229 -6.88 10.87 -22.89
C GLN A 229 -5.91 9.97 -22.10
N PRO A 230 -6.34 8.78 -21.65
CA PRO A 230 -5.49 7.82 -20.95
C PRO A 230 -4.60 7.08 -21.97
N THR A 231 -3.60 7.77 -22.50
CA THR A 231 -2.70 7.25 -23.54
C THR A 231 -1.50 6.51 -22.96
N GLY A 232 -0.63 7.24 -22.26
CA GLY A 232 0.70 6.77 -21.87
C GLY A 232 1.20 7.33 -20.55
N LEU A 233 2.37 6.82 -20.14
CA LEU A 233 3.04 7.19 -18.89
C LEU A 233 3.34 8.69 -18.81
N ASP A 234 3.72 9.28 -19.93
CA ASP A 234 4.01 10.71 -20.08
C ASP A 234 2.80 11.58 -19.70
N THR A 235 1.64 11.28 -20.27
CA THR A 235 0.39 12.02 -20.05
C THR A 235 -0.09 11.82 -18.61
N ALA A 236 -0.02 10.58 -18.10
CA ALA A 236 -0.37 10.28 -16.72
C ALA A 236 0.57 10.98 -15.71
N MET A 237 1.87 11.01 -15.97
CA MET A 237 2.85 11.71 -15.12
C MET A 237 2.65 13.22 -15.15
N ALA A 238 2.48 13.81 -16.33
CA ALA A 238 2.25 15.24 -16.47
C ALA A 238 0.99 15.68 -15.72
N MET A 239 -0.13 14.97 -15.92
CA MET A 239 -1.37 15.24 -15.19
C MET A 239 -1.17 15.08 -13.69
N SER A 240 -0.52 14.01 -13.23
CA SER A 240 -0.26 13.78 -11.82
C SER A 240 0.57 14.90 -11.20
N ILE A 241 1.63 15.35 -11.86
CA ILE A 241 2.47 16.47 -11.41
C ILE A 241 1.64 17.74 -11.27
N VAL A 242 0.83 18.08 -12.29
CA VAL A 242 -0.03 19.27 -12.26
C VAL A 242 -1.02 19.20 -11.09
N VAL A 243 -1.69 18.07 -10.92
CA VAL A 243 -2.66 17.88 -9.82
C VAL A 243 -1.96 17.96 -8.46
N TYR A 244 -0.80 17.33 -8.28
CA TYR A 244 -0.06 17.37 -7.03
C TYR A 244 0.49 18.76 -6.71
N VAL A 245 1.03 19.49 -7.69
CA VAL A 245 1.49 20.88 -7.50
C VAL A 245 0.32 21.77 -7.11
N ALA A 246 -0.82 21.66 -7.80
CA ALA A 246 -2.03 22.39 -7.46
C ALA A 246 -2.52 22.05 -6.03
N ALA A 247 -2.49 20.77 -5.66
CA ALA A 247 -2.86 20.32 -4.33
C ALA A 247 -1.93 20.85 -3.24
N ILE A 248 -0.62 20.89 -3.48
CA ILE A 248 0.37 21.46 -2.56
C ILE A 248 0.10 22.95 -2.36
N ILE A 249 -0.06 23.72 -3.44
CA ILE A 249 -0.35 25.16 -3.39
C ILE A 249 -1.64 25.39 -2.60
N TRP A 250 -2.70 24.66 -2.95
CA TRP A 250 -4.00 24.81 -2.32
C TRP A 250 -3.98 24.42 -0.83
N ALA A 251 -3.32 23.33 -0.45
CA ALA A 251 -3.21 22.90 0.94
C ALA A 251 -2.48 23.95 1.79
N ASN A 252 -1.40 24.55 1.25
CA ASN A 252 -0.62 25.56 1.96
C ASN A 252 -1.34 26.92 2.04
N TRP A 253 -2.20 27.24 1.08
CA TRP A 253 -3.09 28.40 1.15
C TRP A 253 -4.25 28.17 2.15
N TRP A 254 -4.84 26.97 2.17
CA TRP A 254 -5.96 26.62 3.03
C TRP A 254 -5.58 26.49 4.51
N SER A 255 -4.42 25.91 4.79
CA SER A 255 -3.97 25.59 6.15
C SER A 255 -3.96 26.78 7.11
N PRO A 256 -3.42 27.98 6.80
CA PRO A 256 -3.43 29.10 7.74
C PRO A 256 -4.85 29.61 8.07
N LEU A 257 -5.83 29.39 7.19
CA LEU A 257 -7.21 29.85 7.38
C LEU A 257 -8.05 28.88 8.23
N PHE A 258 -7.82 27.58 8.08
CA PHE A 258 -8.71 26.54 8.64
C PHE A 258 -8.00 25.38 9.33
N GLY A 259 -6.67 25.39 9.37
CA GLY A 259 -5.79 24.39 10.00
C GLY A 259 -5.64 23.11 9.19
N ARG A 260 -6.75 22.36 9.01
CA ARG A 260 -6.80 21.03 8.38
C ARG A 260 -7.61 21.02 7.09
N GLY A 261 -7.42 19.99 6.28
CA GLY A 261 -8.21 19.77 5.08
C GLY A 261 -9.72 19.62 5.38
N PRO A 262 -10.60 20.00 4.45
CA PRO A 262 -12.05 19.85 4.59
C PRO A 262 -12.50 18.44 4.95
N ALA A 263 -11.96 17.41 4.28
CA ALA A 263 -12.35 16.03 4.54
C ALA A 263 -11.89 15.56 5.92
N GLU A 264 -10.68 15.93 6.35
CA GLU A 264 -10.14 15.63 7.67
C GLU A 264 -10.96 16.32 8.78
N ARG A 265 -11.37 17.58 8.56
CA ARG A 265 -12.23 18.31 9.50
C ARG A 265 -13.60 17.64 9.62
N LEU A 266 -14.19 17.23 8.51
CA LEU A 266 -15.46 16.52 8.52
C LEU A 266 -15.33 15.17 9.24
N TYR A 267 -14.29 14.41 8.93
CA TYR A 267 -14.01 13.12 9.57
C TYR A 267 -13.89 13.25 11.09
N ARG A 268 -13.14 14.25 11.57
CA ARG A 268 -12.97 14.48 13.01
C ARG A 268 -14.28 14.86 13.72
N ARG A 269 -15.21 15.57 13.06
CA ARG A 269 -16.53 15.87 13.63
C ARG A 269 -17.35 14.60 13.92
N PHE A 270 -17.18 13.56 13.12
CA PHE A 270 -17.84 12.27 13.34
C PHE A 270 -17.07 11.35 14.29
N GLY A 271 -15.73 11.48 14.35
CA GLY A 271 -14.86 10.62 15.15
C GLY A 271 -14.59 11.07 16.59
N GLY A 272 -14.97 12.29 16.96
CA GLY A 272 -14.57 12.94 18.23
C GLY A 272 -13.24 13.69 18.11
#